data_AF-A0A351FXQ6-F1
#
_entry.id   AF-A0A351FXQ6-F1
#
_cell.length_a   1.000
_cell.length_b   1.000
_cell.length_c   1.000
_cell.angle_alpha   90.00
_cell.angle_beta   90.00
_cell.angle_gamma   90.00
#
_symmetry.space_group_name_H-M   'P 1'
#
loop_
_entity.id
_entity.type
_entity.pdbx_description
1 polymer ?
#
loop_
_entity_poly.entity_id
_entity_poly.type
_entity_poly.pdbx_seq_one_letter_code
_entity_poly.pdbx_strand_id
1 'polypeptide(L)'
;RYAMPTVQQSNWPREPLDAFVLHEMESAAVTPADTAARRTLIRRVSYDLTGLPPTPLAVKQFVHDESPDAYERVVDRTLASPRYGERWGRHWLDVVRYAEDNTNMGPHNGPYPNAWRYRDWVVAALNEDVAYDEFVVRQLATDLL
;
A
#
# COMPACT_ATOMS: atom_id res chain seq x y z
N ARG A 1 -16.80 -1.42 23.44
CA ARG A 1 -15.54 -0.62 23.45
C ARG A 1 -14.58 -1.32 24.39
N TYR A 2 -13.37 -1.66 23.94
CA TYR A 2 -12.35 -2.29 24.79
C TYR A 2 -11.74 -1.27 25.74
N ALA A 3 -11.37 -1.71 26.95
CA ALA A 3 -10.62 -0.88 27.89
C ALA A 3 -9.17 -0.74 27.41
N MET A 4 -8.60 0.44 27.58
CA MET A 4 -7.20 0.70 27.23
C MET A 4 -6.28 -0.09 28.18
N PRO A 5 -5.28 -0.82 27.65
CA PRO A 5 -4.34 -1.54 28.49
C PRO A 5 -3.42 -0.56 29.24
N THR A 6 -2.93 -1.00 30.40
CA THR A 6 -1.87 -0.29 31.10
C THR A 6 -0.53 -0.65 30.48
N VAL A 7 0.26 0.38 30.15
CA VAL A 7 1.61 0.26 29.58
C VAL A 7 2.61 0.95 30.49
N GLN A 8 3.85 0.47 30.52
CA GLN A 8 4.93 1.04 31.31
C GLN A 8 5.51 2.30 30.63
N GLN A 9 5.68 2.28 29.31
CA GLN A 9 6.21 3.41 28.54
C GLN A 9 5.09 4.33 28.03
N SER A 10 4.54 5.18 28.89
CA SER A 10 3.41 6.07 28.56
C SER A 10 3.65 7.08 27.45
N ASN A 11 4.91 7.38 27.11
CA ASN A 11 5.28 8.45 26.17
C ASN A 11 5.50 7.95 24.73
N TRP A 12 5.51 6.63 24.50
CA TRP A 12 5.71 6.05 23.18
C TRP A 12 4.43 6.00 22.33
N PRO A 13 3.26 5.62 22.87
CA PRO A 13 2.01 5.60 22.10
C PRO A 13 1.65 6.99 21.57
N ARG A 14 1.30 7.08 20.28
CA ARG A 14 0.82 8.31 19.64
C ARG A 14 -0.69 8.26 19.45
N GLU A 15 -1.20 7.08 19.09
CA GLU A 15 -2.61 6.80 18.91
C GLU A 15 -3.11 5.76 19.92
N PRO A 16 -4.44 5.68 20.21
CA PRO A 16 -4.98 4.68 21.12
C PRO A 16 -4.62 3.23 20.76
N LEU A 17 -4.45 2.93 19.46
CA LEU A 17 -4.05 1.60 19.00
C LEU A 17 -2.63 1.23 19.44
N ASP A 18 -1.72 2.20 19.52
CA ASP A 18 -0.32 1.98 19.88
C ASP A 18 -0.19 1.43 21.30
N ALA A 19 -1.12 1.77 22.20
CA ALA A 19 -1.13 1.22 23.56
C ALA A 19 -1.35 -0.30 23.57
N PHE A 20 -2.17 -0.83 22.66
CA PHE A 20 -2.38 -2.28 22.54
C PHE A 20 -1.14 -2.97 21.98
N VAL A 21 -0.49 -2.37 20.99
CA VAL A 21 0.77 -2.89 20.44
C VAL A 21 1.86 -2.88 21.51
N LEU A 22 2.03 -1.76 22.21
CA LEU A 22 3.04 -1.62 23.26
C LEU A 22 2.80 -2.58 24.42
N HIS A 23 1.55 -2.80 24.82
CA HIS A 23 1.22 -3.75 25.88
C HIS A 23 1.69 -5.18 25.56
N GLU A 24 1.46 -5.63 24.32
CA GLU A 24 1.93 -6.94 23.85
C GLU A 24 3.47 -6.99 23.77
N MET A 25 4.11 -5.91 23.30
CA MET A 25 5.57 -5.82 23.24
C MET A 25 6.21 -5.89 24.64
N GLU A 26 5.69 -5.13 25.61
CA GLU A 26 6.15 -5.14 27.00
C GLU A 26 5.96 -6.52 27.64
N SER A 27 4.81 -7.16 27.40
CA SER A 27 4.53 -8.53 27.88
C SER A 27 5.48 -9.57 27.29
N ALA A 28 5.93 -9.36 26.05
CA ALA A 28 6.92 -10.17 25.37
C ALA A 28 8.39 -9.75 25.66
N ALA A 29 8.61 -8.76 26.53
CA ALA A 29 9.92 -8.18 26.81
C ALA A 29 10.66 -7.64 25.55
N VAL A 30 9.90 -7.17 24.57
CA VAL A 30 10.39 -6.53 23.35
C VAL A 30 10.24 -5.02 23.49
N THR A 31 11.28 -4.28 23.10
CA THR A 31 11.25 -2.81 23.13
C THR A 31 10.93 -2.25 21.73
N PRO A 32 10.20 -1.12 21.65
CA PRO A 32 9.98 -0.48 20.37
C PRO A 32 11.28 -0.06 19.67
N ALA A 33 11.33 -0.27 18.36
CA ALA A 33 12.44 0.19 17.55
C ALA A 33 12.42 1.71 17.39
N ASP A 34 13.61 2.31 17.32
CA ASP A 34 13.76 3.73 17.01
C ASP A 34 13.22 4.04 15.60
N THR A 35 12.73 5.27 15.44
CA THR A 35 12.32 5.76 14.12
C THR A 35 13.52 5.80 13.19
N ALA A 36 13.37 5.19 12.01
CA ALA A 36 14.44 5.17 11.02
C ALA A 36 14.82 6.58 10.54
N ALA A 37 16.07 6.76 10.10
CA ALA A 37 16.52 8.02 9.52
C ALA A 37 15.65 8.46 8.31
N ARG A 38 15.42 9.77 8.14
CA ARG A 38 14.58 10.34 7.08
C ARG A 38 14.89 9.80 5.68
N ARG A 39 16.17 9.66 5.33
CA ARG A 39 16.59 9.07 4.03
C ARG A 39 16.10 7.63 3.86
N THR A 40 16.10 6.85 4.94
CA THR A 40 15.61 5.46 4.94
C THR A 40 14.09 5.43 4.82
N LEU A 41 13.38 6.30 5.55
CA LEU A 41 11.92 6.39 5.51
C LEU A 41 11.39 6.69 4.10
N ILE A 42 11.88 7.75 3.45
CA ILE A 42 11.41 8.08 2.09
C ILE A 42 11.74 6.99 1.07
N ARG A 43 12.89 6.32 1.24
CA ARG A 43 13.26 5.20 0.36
C ARG A 43 12.28 4.03 0.54
N ARG A 44 11.99 3.63 1.78
CA ARG A 44 11.07 2.53 2.09
C ARG A 44 9.69 2.81 1.51
N VAL A 45 9.07 3.93 1.91
CA VAL A 45 7.71 4.27 1.47
C VAL A 45 7.58 4.35 -0.06
N SER A 46 8.58 4.90 -0.76
CA SER A 46 8.54 4.95 -2.24
C SER A 46 8.60 3.55 -2.86
N TYR A 47 9.51 2.68 -2.41
CA TYR A 47 9.59 1.32 -2.92
C TYR A 47 8.38 0.47 -2.55
N ASP A 48 7.89 0.60 -1.31
CA ASP A 48 6.78 -0.19 -0.81
C ASP A 48 5.49 0.17 -1.57
N LEU A 49 5.21 1.47 -1.75
CA LEU A 49 3.96 1.93 -2.34
C LEU A 49 3.97 2.02 -3.86
N THR A 50 5.12 2.31 -4.49
CA THR A 50 5.20 2.52 -5.95
C THR A 50 6.14 1.56 -6.66
N GLY A 51 6.95 0.79 -5.93
CA GLY A 51 8.00 -0.06 -6.52
C GLY A 51 9.20 0.70 -7.09
N LEU A 52 9.24 2.03 -6.94
CA LEU A 52 10.24 2.91 -7.55
C LEU A 52 11.06 3.66 -6.49
N PRO A 53 12.33 4.00 -6.78
CA PRO A 53 13.10 4.88 -5.91
C PRO A 53 12.51 6.30 -5.88
N PRO A 54 12.65 7.02 -4.76
CA PRO A 54 12.32 8.45 -4.72
C PRO A 54 13.29 9.26 -5.60
N THR A 55 12.82 10.38 -6.13
CA THR A 55 13.71 11.30 -6.88
C THR A 55 14.72 11.97 -5.94
N PRO A 56 15.93 12.33 -6.42
CA PRO A 56 16.91 13.04 -5.60
C PRO A 56 16.36 14.34 -4.99
N LEU A 57 15.51 15.07 -5.74
CA LEU A 57 14.85 16.28 -5.27
C LEU A 57 13.88 15.99 -4.13
N ALA A 58 13.04 14.95 -4.25
CA ALA A 58 12.10 14.56 -3.20
C ALA A 58 12.84 14.15 -1.91
N VAL A 59 13.96 13.44 -2.02
CA VAL A 59 14.82 13.11 -0.86
C VAL A 59 15.37 14.38 -0.22
N LYS A 60 15.93 15.30 -1.00
CA LYS A 60 16.47 16.55 -0.47
C LYS A 60 15.40 17.37 0.25
N GLN A 61 14.22 17.51 -0.35
CA GLN A 61 13.09 18.23 0.25
C GLN A 61 12.67 17.59 1.58
N PHE A 62 12.44 16.29 1.61
CA PHE A 62 11.97 15.61 2.83
C PHE A 62 13.01 15.61 3.96
N VAL A 63 14.30 15.45 3.63
CA VAL A 63 15.36 15.43 4.66
C VAL A 63 15.47 16.78 5.39
N HIS A 64 15.15 17.88 4.72
CA HIS A 64 15.20 19.23 5.27
C HIS A 64 13.83 19.79 5.71
N ASP A 65 12.75 19.02 5.57
CA ASP A 65 11.40 19.46 5.98
C ASP A 65 11.18 19.24 7.48
N GLU A 66 11.30 20.29 8.28
CA GLU A 66 11.15 20.21 9.75
C GLU A 66 9.69 20.23 10.24
N SER A 67 8.73 20.24 9.31
CA SER A 67 7.30 20.23 9.65
C SER A 67 6.94 18.96 10.43
N PRO A 68 6.06 19.05 11.44
CA PRO A 68 5.69 17.90 12.26
C PRO A 68 4.98 16.78 11.47
N ASP A 69 4.39 17.12 10.33
CA ASP A 69 3.66 16.24 9.40
C ASP A 69 4.46 15.90 8.12
N ALA A 70 5.78 16.16 8.13
CA ALA A 70 6.61 16.01 6.93
C ALA A 70 6.60 14.58 6.35
N TYR A 71 6.48 13.56 7.19
CA TYR A 71 6.48 12.17 6.74
C TYR A 71 5.11 11.79 6.15
N GLU A 72 4.04 12.18 6.81
CA GLU A 72 2.64 12.01 6.40
C GLU A 72 2.44 12.62 5.02
N ARG A 73 2.92 13.85 4.78
CA ARG A 73 2.86 14.49 3.46
C ARG A 73 3.62 13.73 2.37
N VAL A 74 4.72 13.04 2.72
CA VAL A 74 5.43 12.17 1.79
C VAL A 74 4.60 10.93 1.48
N VAL A 75 3.98 10.31 2.48
CA VAL A 75 3.09 9.16 2.33
C VAL A 75 1.91 9.53 1.42
N ASP A 76 1.20 10.62 1.72
CA ASP A 76 0.04 11.09 0.97
C ASP A 76 0.36 11.34 -0.50
N ARG A 77 1.47 12.04 -0.78
CA ARG A 77 1.93 12.27 -2.15
C ARG A 77 2.28 10.96 -2.87
N THR A 78 2.81 9.98 -2.14
CA THR A 78 3.20 8.69 -2.71
C THR A 78 1.96 7.83 -3.02
N LEU A 79 0.97 7.82 -2.13
CA LEU A 79 -0.34 7.18 -2.35
C LEU A 79 -1.10 7.83 -3.52
N ALA A 80 -1.05 9.16 -3.64
CA ALA A 80 -1.67 9.89 -4.74
C ALA A 80 -0.95 9.74 -6.10
N SER A 81 0.18 9.03 -6.14
CA SER A 81 0.88 8.78 -7.41
C SER A 81 0.14 7.73 -8.24
N PRO A 82 -0.06 7.91 -9.56
CA PRO A 82 -0.62 6.86 -10.41
C PRO A 82 0.15 5.52 -10.36
N ARG A 83 1.44 5.59 -10.00
CA ARG A 83 2.33 4.42 -9.82
C ARG A 83 1.90 3.54 -8.63
N TYR A 84 1.13 4.07 -7.69
CA TYR A 84 0.56 3.29 -6.59
C TYR A 84 -0.38 2.20 -7.14
N GLY A 85 -1.38 2.58 -7.94
CA GLY A 85 -2.29 1.63 -8.57
C GLY A 85 -1.58 0.65 -9.52
N GLU A 86 -0.53 1.07 -10.23
CA GLU A 86 0.28 0.16 -11.04
C GLU A 86 1.00 -0.89 -10.18
N ARG A 87 1.59 -0.46 -9.05
CA ARG A 87 2.30 -1.34 -8.12
C ARG A 87 1.37 -2.34 -7.45
N TRP A 88 0.26 -1.87 -6.89
CA TRP A 88 -0.68 -2.72 -6.17
C TRP A 88 -1.59 -3.52 -7.10
N GLY A 89 -1.91 -2.97 -8.27
CA GLY A 89 -2.64 -3.67 -9.32
C GLY A 89 -1.91 -4.94 -9.77
N ARG A 90 -0.58 -4.90 -9.87
CA ARG A 90 0.22 -6.12 -10.12
C ARG A 90 -0.05 -7.22 -9.11
N HIS A 91 -0.04 -6.91 -7.81
CA HIS A 91 -0.25 -7.91 -6.77
C HIS A 91 -1.65 -8.55 -6.89
N TRP A 92 -2.66 -7.76 -7.19
CA TRP A 92 -4.00 -8.27 -7.46
C TRP A 92 -4.05 -9.15 -8.71
N LEU A 93 -3.49 -8.66 -9.81
CA LEU A 93 -3.46 -9.35 -11.10
C LEU A 93 -2.72 -10.70 -11.03
N ASP A 94 -1.67 -10.80 -10.19
CA ASP A 94 -0.98 -12.05 -9.89
C ASP A 94 -1.92 -13.06 -9.19
N VAL A 95 -2.72 -12.60 -8.22
CA VAL A 95 -3.67 -13.45 -7.46
C VAL A 95 -4.78 -14.00 -8.36
N VAL A 96 -5.35 -13.16 -9.23
CA VAL A 96 -6.43 -13.56 -10.14
C VAL A 96 -5.92 -14.28 -11.40
N ARG A 97 -4.60 -14.53 -11.48
CA ARG A 97 -3.93 -15.20 -12.61
C ARG A 97 -4.19 -14.51 -13.94
N TYR A 98 -4.16 -13.18 -13.90
CA TYR A 98 -4.27 -12.37 -15.10
C TYR A 98 -3.19 -12.74 -16.13
N ALA A 99 -3.60 -12.90 -17.38
CA ALA A 99 -2.71 -13.19 -18.49
C ALA A 99 -3.25 -12.53 -19.76
N GLU A 100 -2.36 -11.94 -20.55
CA GLU A 100 -2.71 -11.44 -21.89
C GLU A 100 -2.52 -12.54 -22.95
N ASP A 101 -1.72 -13.56 -22.65
CA ASP A 101 -1.51 -14.73 -23.50
C ASP A 101 -2.49 -15.86 -23.17
N ASN A 102 -2.66 -16.77 -24.13
CA ASN A 102 -3.56 -17.91 -24.00
C ASN A 102 -2.79 -19.23 -24.20
N THR A 103 -1.81 -19.46 -23.33
CA THR A 103 -0.90 -20.62 -23.43
C THR A 103 -1.59 -21.95 -23.16
N ASN A 104 -2.74 -21.94 -22.48
CA ASN A 104 -3.49 -23.15 -22.12
C ASN A 104 -4.42 -23.69 -23.21
N MET A 105 -4.64 -22.95 -24.31
CA MET A 105 -5.64 -23.30 -25.34
C MET A 105 -5.03 -23.71 -26.69
N GLY A 106 -3.72 -24.00 -26.73
CA GLY A 106 -3.02 -24.53 -27.90
C GLY A 106 -2.71 -23.47 -28.98
N PRO A 107 -1.97 -23.86 -30.04
CA PRO A 107 -1.39 -22.94 -31.03
C PRO A 107 -2.41 -22.20 -31.91
N HIS A 108 -3.71 -22.49 -31.75
CA HIS A 108 -4.79 -21.90 -32.53
C HIS A 108 -5.58 -20.82 -31.79
N ASN A 109 -5.34 -20.63 -30.49
CA ASN A 109 -5.99 -19.60 -29.72
C ASN A 109 -5.02 -18.44 -29.48
N GLY A 110 -5.30 -17.31 -30.13
CA GLY A 110 -4.55 -16.07 -29.96
C GLY A 110 -4.68 -15.48 -28.55
N PRO A 111 -3.88 -14.45 -28.24
CA PRO A 111 -3.97 -13.71 -26.98
C PRO A 111 -5.37 -13.14 -26.77
N TYR A 112 -5.76 -12.92 -25.51
CA TYR A 112 -7.04 -12.33 -25.16
C TYR A 112 -7.12 -10.88 -25.65
N PRO A 113 -7.94 -10.53 -26.67
CA PRO A 113 -7.81 -9.25 -27.37
C PRO A 113 -8.01 -8.00 -26.50
N ASN A 114 -8.76 -8.13 -25.40
CA ASN A 114 -9.13 -7.01 -24.53
C ASN A 114 -8.74 -7.23 -23.06
N ALA A 115 -7.87 -8.19 -22.74
CA ALA A 115 -7.47 -8.47 -21.37
C ALA A 115 -6.87 -7.22 -20.68
N TRP A 116 -6.11 -6.42 -21.40
CA TRP A 116 -5.54 -5.15 -20.92
C TRP A 116 -6.56 -4.20 -20.32
N ARG A 117 -7.83 -4.22 -20.76
CA ARG A 117 -8.89 -3.36 -20.20
C ARG A 117 -9.19 -3.69 -18.75
N TYR A 118 -9.14 -4.98 -18.39
CA TYR A 118 -9.31 -5.41 -17.01
C TYR A 118 -8.11 -4.98 -16.15
N ARG A 119 -6.88 -5.14 -16.65
CA ARG A 119 -5.67 -4.62 -15.98
C ARG A 119 -5.79 -3.11 -15.71
N ASP A 120 -6.10 -2.35 -16.75
CA ASP A 120 -6.17 -0.88 -16.66
C ASP A 120 -7.30 -0.46 -15.71
N TRP A 121 -8.43 -1.17 -15.73
CA TRP A 121 -9.52 -0.94 -14.77
C TRP A 121 -9.10 -1.25 -13.32
N VAL A 122 -8.36 -2.34 -13.06
CA VAL A 122 -7.86 -2.67 -11.70
C VAL A 122 -6.92 -1.57 -11.20
N VAL A 123 -6.01 -1.13 -12.06
CA VAL A 123 -5.09 -0.02 -11.75
C VAL A 123 -5.84 1.27 -11.45
N ALA A 124 -6.87 1.59 -12.24
CA ALA A 124 -7.70 2.77 -12.03
C ALA A 124 -8.48 2.67 -10.71
N ALA A 125 -9.14 1.54 -10.44
CA ALA A 125 -9.93 1.35 -9.22
C ALA A 125 -9.10 1.50 -7.94
N LEU A 126 -7.84 1.05 -7.95
CA LEU A 126 -6.92 1.24 -6.82
C LEU A 126 -6.48 2.70 -6.66
N ASN A 127 -6.24 3.42 -7.76
CA ASN A 127 -5.88 4.85 -7.72
C ASN A 127 -7.07 5.75 -7.34
N GLU A 128 -8.28 5.33 -7.67
CA GLU A 128 -9.53 6.02 -7.31
C GLU A 128 -10.00 5.70 -5.89
N ASP A 129 -9.28 4.84 -5.16
CA ASP A 129 -9.60 4.40 -3.81
C ASP A 129 -11.02 3.81 -3.71
N VAL A 130 -11.39 2.97 -4.69
CA VAL A 130 -12.67 2.25 -4.68
C VAL A 130 -12.74 1.39 -3.42
N ALA A 131 -13.85 1.52 -2.67
CA ALA A 131 -14.06 0.77 -1.45
C ALA A 131 -13.87 -0.74 -1.69
N TYR A 132 -13.16 -1.42 -0.78
CA TYR A 132 -12.75 -2.80 -1.00
C TYR A 132 -13.93 -3.76 -1.24
N ASP A 133 -15.03 -3.58 -0.53
CA ASP A 133 -16.27 -4.34 -0.71
C ASP A 133 -16.86 -4.13 -2.11
N GLU A 134 -16.94 -2.88 -2.57
CA GLU A 134 -17.39 -2.57 -3.93
C GLU A 134 -16.45 -3.14 -4.99
N PHE A 135 -15.13 -3.00 -4.78
CA PHE A 135 -14.12 -3.57 -5.67
C PHE A 135 -14.33 -5.08 -5.82
N VAL A 136 -14.47 -5.81 -4.72
CA VAL A 136 -14.69 -7.27 -4.73
C VAL A 136 -16.03 -7.64 -5.38
N VAL A 137 -17.11 -6.90 -5.10
CA VAL A 137 -18.40 -7.12 -5.78
C VAL A 137 -18.23 -6.99 -7.29
N ARG A 138 -17.54 -5.95 -7.78
CA ARG A 138 -17.27 -5.76 -9.21
C ARG A 138 -16.37 -6.85 -9.82
N GLN A 139 -15.56 -7.57 -9.03
CA GLN A 139 -14.80 -8.74 -9.52
C GLN A 139 -15.67 -9.97 -9.75
N LEU A 140 -16.69 -10.14 -8.91
CA LEU A 140 -17.55 -11.32 -8.88
C LEU A 140 -18.84 -11.13 -9.67
N ALA A 141 -19.22 -9.87 -9.88
CA ALA A 141 -20.39 -9.50 -10.65
C ALA A 141 -20.21 -9.97 -12.10
N THR A 142 -20.99 -10.98 -12.44
CA THR A 142 -21.35 -11.26 -13.83
C THR A 142 -22.41 -10.24 -14.27
N ASP A 143 -23.18 -10.56 -15.30
CA ASP A 143 -24.18 -9.69 -15.96
C ASP A 143 -25.37 -9.22 -15.08
N LEU A 144 -25.27 -9.25 -13.74
CA LEU A 144 -26.35 -9.04 -12.77
C LEU A 144 -26.20 -7.77 -11.90
N LEU A 145 -25.34 -6.83 -12.29
CA LEU A 145 -25.35 -5.43 -11.79
C LEU A 145 -26.03 -4.52 -12.81
#